data_AF-V9Z588-F1
#
_entry.id   AF-V9Z588-F1
#
_cell.length_a   1.000
_cell.length_b   1.000
_cell.length_c   1.000
_cell.angle_alpha   90.00
_cell.angle_beta   90.00
_cell.angle_gamma   90.00
#
_symmetry.space_group_name_H-M   'P 1'
#
loop_
_entity.id
_entity.type
_entity.pdbx_description
1 polymer ?
#
loop_
_entity_poly.entity_id
_entity_poly.type
_entity_poly.pdbx_seq_one_letter_code
_entity_poly.pdbx_strand_id
1 'polypeptide(L)'
;MVSIASFVDQHTTCLDLTPGREYDAAGRSAAWGGEEALDPSWGIAERAVCEDRFADAVALLKVRDMKTFQAAVKEDGHADFLVGRDFAVVPVNGRTVQDLAGAGLKFLTCDPDFSAPSGYSTARAFVDGCVLSNYVPAT
;
A
#
# COMPACT_ATOMS: atom_id res chain seq x y z
N MET A 1 8.00 -11.72 2.35
CA MET A 1 6.54 -11.57 2.37
C MET A 1 5.81 -11.93 3.67
N VAL A 2 6.06 -13.10 4.28
CA VAL A 2 5.24 -13.62 5.42
C VAL A 2 5.02 -12.61 6.55
N SER A 3 6.04 -11.83 6.94
CA SER A 3 5.89 -10.81 7.98
C SER A 3 4.89 -9.70 7.65
N ILE A 4 4.78 -9.32 6.38
CA ILE A 4 3.82 -8.30 5.91
C ILE A 4 2.42 -8.90 5.97
N ALA A 5 2.25 -10.13 5.47
CA ALA A 5 0.98 -10.85 5.53
C ALA A 5 0.51 -11.04 6.97
N SER A 6 1.39 -11.45 7.89
CA SER A 6 1.05 -11.58 9.32
C SER A 6 0.67 -10.25 9.96
N PHE A 7 1.26 -9.13 9.53
CA PHE A 7 0.84 -7.80 10.00
C PHE A 7 -0.57 -7.48 9.52
N VAL A 8 -0.85 -7.65 8.22
CA VAL A 8 -2.18 -7.41 7.65
C VAL A 8 -3.23 -8.30 8.30
N ASP A 9 -2.92 -9.59 8.50
CA ASP A 9 -3.82 -10.56 9.11
C ASP A 9 -4.21 -10.21 10.56
N GLN A 10 -3.29 -9.63 11.33
CA GLN A 10 -3.56 -9.18 12.71
C GLN A 10 -4.55 -8.00 12.78
N HIS A 11 -4.77 -7.28 11.68
CA HIS A 11 -5.51 -6.02 11.68
C HIS A 11 -6.76 -6.05 10.79
N THR A 12 -6.79 -6.89 9.75
CA THR A 12 -7.97 -7.08 8.89
C THR A 12 -8.23 -8.58 8.71
N THR A 13 -7.59 -9.21 7.73
CA THR A 13 -7.49 -10.62 7.40
C THR A 13 -6.56 -10.70 6.16
N CYS A 14 -5.74 -11.74 6.04
CA CYS A 14 -4.93 -11.98 4.83
C CYS A 14 -4.95 -13.47 4.47
N LEU A 15 -5.94 -13.87 3.66
CA LEU A 15 -6.14 -15.25 3.18
C LEU A 15 -5.43 -15.50 1.85
N ASP A 16 -5.13 -16.76 1.57
CA ASP A 16 -4.65 -17.21 0.26
C ASP A 16 -3.45 -16.39 -0.26
N LEU A 17 -2.47 -16.14 0.62
CA LEU A 17 -1.26 -15.41 0.26
C LEU A 17 -0.57 -16.07 -0.95
N THR A 18 -0.56 -15.36 -2.06
CA THR A 18 -0.09 -15.85 -3.35
C THR A 18 1.00 -14.91 -3.88
N PRO A 19 2.14 -15.42 -4.38
CA PRO A 19 3.14 -14.60 -5.07
C PRO A 19 2.51 -13.82 -6.23
N GLY A 20 2.89 -12.55 -6.42
CA GLY A 20 2.18 -11.66 -7.35
C GLY A 20 2.04 -12.20 -8.78
N ARG A 21 3.12 -12.76 -9.34
CA ARG A 21 3.10 -13.35 -10.69
C ARG A 21 2.14 -14.54 -10.81
N GLU A 22 2.04 -15.36 -9.76
CA GLU A 22 1.13 -16.50 -9.73
C GLU A 22 -0.31 -16.03 -9.61
N TYR A 23 -0.55 -15.01 -8.79
CA TYR A 23 -1.87 -14.38 -8.65
C TYR A 23 -2.36 -13.80 -9.98
N ASP A 24 -1.50 -13.04 -10.67
CA ASP A 24 -1.83 -12.41 -11.95
C ASP A 24 -2.08 -13.46 -13.05
N ALA A 25 -1.33 -14.57 -13.05
CA ALA A 25 -1.51 -15.68 -13.99
C ALA A 25 -2.81 -16.47 -13.75
N ALA A 26 -3.35 -16.45 -12.53
CA ALA A 26 -4.59 -17.13 -12.19
C ALA A 26 -5.84 -16.38 -12.66
N GLY A 27 -5.72 -15.12 -13.13
CA GLY A 27 -6.85 -14.32 -13.61
C GLY A 27 -7.91 -14.05 -12.54
N ARG A 28 -7.48 -13.89 -11.27
CA ARG A 28 -8.34 -13.53 -10.13
C ARG A 28 -8.78 -12.05 -10.23
N SER A 29 -9.42 -11.52 -9.18
CA SER A 29 -9.75 -10.10 -9.07
C SER A 29 -8.53 -9.20 -9.29
N ALA A 30 -8.74 -7.98 -9.80
CA ALA A 30 -7.64 -7.04 -10.00
C ALA A 30 -6.95 -6.71 -8.68
N ALA A 31 -5.61 -6.76 -8.67
CA ALA A 31 -4.78 -6.36 -7.55
C ALA A 31 -3.68 -5.42 -8.05
N TRP A 32 -3.45 -4.31 -7.36
CA TRP A 32 -2.50 -3.28 -7.78
C TRP A 32 -1.05 -3.83 -7.90
N GLY A 33 -0.25 -3.24 -8.78
CA GLY A 33 1.21 -3.39 -8.74
C GLY A 33 1.81 -4.50 -9.60
N GLY A 34 1.08 -5.02 -10.59
CA GLY A 34 1.54 -6.12 -11.43
C GLY A 34 2.77 -5.78 -12.26
N GLU A 35 2.72 -4.66 -12.98
CA GLU A 35 3.82 -4.17 -13.84
C GLU A 35 4.86 -3.40 -13.01
N GLU A 36 4.39 -2.63 -12.03
CA GLU A 36 5.18 -1.79 -11.13
C GLU A 36 6.15 -2.64 -10.31
N ALA A 37 5.73 -3.82 -9.84
CA ALA A 37 6.62 -4.72 -9.12
C ALA A 37 7.72 -5.34 -9.99
N LEU A 38 7.59 -5.28 -11.32
CA LEU A 38 8.59 -5.76 -12.28
C LEU A 38 9.56 -4.66 -12.71
N ASP A 39 9.16 -3.39 -12.60
CA ASP A 39 9.97 -2.25 -12.95
C ASP A 39 10.89 -1.83 -11.77
N PRO A 40 12.22 -1.91 -11.92
CA PRO A 40 13.16 -1.45 -10.89
C PRO A 40 12.99 0.02 -10.48
N SER A 41 12.41 0.87 -11.34
CA SER A 41 12.14 2.28 -11.06
C SER A 41 11.20 2.49 -9.87
N TRP A 42 10.41 1.48 -9.51
CA TRP A 42 9.50 1.51 -8.37
C TRP A 42 10.13 1.12 -7.03
N GLY A 43 11.37 0.60 -7.02
CA GLY A 43 12.03 0.20 -5.77
C GLY A 43 11.37 -0.97 -5.04
N ILE A 44 10.42 -1.67 -5.67
CA ILE A 44 9.77 -2.87 -5.13
C ILE A 44 10.73 -4.07 -5.25
N ALA A 45 10.88 -4.85 -4.19
CA ALA A 45 11.67 -6.08 -4.16
C ALA A 45 10.83 -7.32 -4.42
N GLU A 46 9.61 -7.34 -3.90
CA GLU A 46 8.73 -8.51 -3.94
C GLU A 46 7.29 -8.02 -3.87
N ARG A 47 6.39 -8.64 -4.65
CA ARG A 47 4.95 -8.46 -4.56
C ARG A 47 4.28 -9.79 -4.27
N ALA A 48 3.29 -9.76 -3.39
CA ALA A 48 2.32 -10.82 -3.21
C ALA A 48 0.93 -10.20 -3.09
N VAL A 49 -0.09 -11.05 -3.16
CA VAL A 49 -1.47 -10.66 -2.98
C VAL A 49 -2.09 -11.64 -1.99
N CYS A 50 -2.88 -11.12 -1.08
CA CYS A 50 -3.82 -11.91 -0.29
C CYS A 50 -5.22 -11.35 -0.41
N GLU A 51 -6.20 -12.07 0.11
CA GLU A 51 -7.58 -11.65 0.15
C GLU A 51 -7.98 -11.26 1.57
N ASP A 52 -8.74 -10.18 1.71
CA ASP A 52 -9.35 -9.85 2.98
C ASP A 52 -10.59 -10.74 3.24
N ARG A 53 -11.27 -10.53 4.38
CA ARG A 53 -12.47 -11.31 4.77
C ARG A 53 -13.65 -11.19 3.79
N PHE A 54 -13.61 -10.25 2.85
CA PHE A 54 -14.62 -10.01 1.83
C PHE A 54 -14.23 -10.56 0.46
N ALA A 55 -13.11 -11.31 0.38
CA ALA A 55 -12.51 -11.78 -0.86
C ALA A 55 -12.01 -10.63 -1.77
N ASP A 56 -11.78 -9.45 -1.21
CA ASP A 56 -11.18 -8.32 -1.93
C ASP A 56 -9.65 -8.43 -1.87
N ALA A 57 -9.00 -8.14 -3.00
CA ALA A 57 -7.56 -8.24 -3.12
C ALA A 57 -6.82 -7.17 -2.29
N VAL A 58 -5.73 -7.59 -1.66
CA VAL A 58 -4.79 -6.73 -0.94
C VAL A 58 -3.40 -6.98 -1.49
N ALA A 59 -2.86 -6.03 -2.25
CA ALA A 59 -1.49 -6.12 -2.73
C ALA A 59 -0.51 -5.81 -1.59
N LEU A 60 0.49 -6.67 -1.42
CA LEU A 60 1.56 -6.57 -0.44
C LEU A 60 2.88 -6.35 -1.16
N LEU A 61 3.55 -5.24 -0.84
CA LEU A 61 4.77 -4.82 -1.52
C LEU A 61 5.91 -4.78 -0.50
N LYS A 62 6.93 -5.61 -0.70
CA LYS A 62 8.21 -5.42 -0.01
C LYS A 62 8.97 -4.32 -0.74
N VAL A 63 9.31 -3.25 -0.04
CA VAL A 63 9.97 -2.08 -0.64
C VAL A 63 11.43 -2.07 -0.22
N ARG A 64 12.36 -2.12 -1.19
CA ARG A 64 13.81 -2.11 -0.90
C ARG A 64 14.35 -0.70 -0.72
N ASP A 65 13.75 0.25 -1.43
CA ASP A 65 14.12 1.66 -1.43
C ASP A 65 12.84 2.49 -1.33
N MET A 66 12.56 2.96 -0.12
CA MET A 66 11.33 3.72 0.17
C MET A 66 11.34 5.10 -0.50
N LYS A 67 12.51 5.68 -0.76
CA LYS A 67 12.60 6.97 -1.44
C LYS A 67 12.28 6.80 -2.93
N THR A 68 12.83 5.77 -3.56
CA THR A 68 12.50 5.42 -4.95
C THR A 68 11.02 5.09 -5.10
N PHE A 69 10.47 4.29 -4.19
CA PHE A 69 9.04 3.97 -4.20
C PHE A 69 8.16 5.22 -4.14
N GLN A 70 8.43 6.13 -3.20
CA GLN A 70 7.66 7.37 -3.08
C GLN A 70 7.82 8.30 -4.29
N ALA A 71 8.96 8.25 -4.98
CA ALA A 71 9.17 9.02 -6.21
C ALA A 71 8.31 8.46 -7.34
N ALA A 72 8.28 7.14 -7.51
CA ALA A 72 7.44 6.48 -8.51
C ALA A 72 5.95 6.72 -8.23
N VAL A 73 5.51 6.62 -6.97
CA VAL A 73 4.12 6.94 -6.58
C VAL A 73 3.74 8.39 -6.94
N LYS A 74 4.67 9.34 -6.74
CA LYS A 74 4.45 10.74 -7.11
C LYS A 74 4.29 10.93 -8.62
N GLU A 75 5.10 10.23 -9.41
CA GLU A 75 5.09 10.32 -10.88
C GLU A 75 3.86 9.64 -11.49
N ASP A 76 3.44 8.52 -10.92
CA ASP A 76 2.26 7.76 -11.34
C ASP A 76 0.95 8.49 -10.97
N GLY A 77 0.92 9.14 -9.81
CA GLY A 77 -0.18 10.01 -9.39
C GLY A 77 -1.43 9.29 -8.87
N HIS A 78 -1.49 7.94 -8.90
CA HIS A 78 -2.71 7.20 -8.56
C HIS A 78 -2.48 5.88 -7.81
N ALA A 79 -2.68 5.87 -6.49
CA ALA A 79 -3.27 4.76 -5.71
C ALA A 79 -3.20 5.09 -4.21
N ASP A 80 -4.09 4.46 -3.44
CA ASP A 80 -4.12 4.62 -1.98
C ASP A 80 -3.06 3.72 -1.33
N PHE A 81 -1.84 4.26 -1.19
CA PHE A 81 -0.73 3.52 -0.58
C PHE A 81 -0.71 3.68 0.94
N LEU A 82 -0.79 2.55 1.64
CA LEU A 82 -0.47 2.48 3.07
C LEU A 82 0.95 1.97 3.25
N VAL A 83 1.78 2.78 3.91
CA VAL A 83 3.22 2.57 3.98
C VAL A 83 3.64 2.26 5.41
N GLY A 84 4.40 1.17 5.55
CA GLY A 84 5.16 0.81 6.74
C GLY A 84 6.63 1.26 6.60
N ARG A 85 7.52 0.70 7.42
CA ARG A 85 8.94 1.10 7.39
C ARG A 85 9.65 0.68 6.08
N ASP A 86 9.38 -0.53 5.62
CA ASP A 86 10.05 -1.22 4.52
C ASP A 86 9.07 -1.99 3.61
N PHE A 87 7.79 -1.62 3.67
CA PHE A 87 6.73 -2.22 2.88
C PHE A 87 5.60 -1.24 2.61
N ALA A 88 4.78 -1.57 1.62
CA ALA A 88 3.53 -0.89 1.33
C ALA A 88 2.41 -1.92 1.11
N VAL A 89 1.18 -1.49 1.37
CA VAL A 89 -0.04 -2.28 1.20
C VAL A 89 -1.04 -1.46 0.40
N VAL A 90 -1.69 -2.09 -0.58
CA VAL A 90 -2.69 -1.46 -1.44
C VAL A 90 -3.94 -2.33 -1.47
N PRO A 91 -4.90 -2.10 -0.55
CA PRO A 91 -6.21 -2.74 -0.59
C PRO A 91 -7.09 -2.15 -1.70
N VAL A 92 -7.94 -2.96 -2.32
CA VAL A 92 -8.90 -2.47 -3.34
C VAL A 92 -10.16 -1.82 -2.74
N ASN A 93 -10.39 -1.91 -1.43
CA ASN A 93 -11.56 -1.34 -0.77
C ASN A 93 -11.21 -0.40 0.40
N GLY A 94 -12.01 0.64 0.57
CA GLY A 94 -11.79 1.67 1.60
C GLY A 94 -11.92 1.17 3.05
N ARG A 95 -12.64 0.07 3.32
CA ARG A 95 -12.77 -0.46 4.70
C ARG A 95 -11.44 -1.04 5.18
N THR A 96 -10.82 -1.88 4.35
CA THR A 96 -9.50 -2.46 4.63
C THR A 96 -8.42 -1.38 4.70
N VAL A 97 -8.55 -0.31 3.90
CA VAL A 97 -7.69 0.87 4.03
C VAL A 97 -7.81 1.52 5.41
N GLN A 98 -9.04 1.77 5.89
CA GLN A 98 -9.26 2.40 7.20
C GLN A 98 -8.77 1.53 8.37
N ASP A 99 -9.04 0.22 8.34
CA ASP A 99 -8.60 -0.70 9.39
C ASP A 99 -7.06 -0.74 9.49
N LEU A 100 -6.36 -0.79 8.35
CA LEU A 100 -4.89 -0.79 8.29
C LEU A 100 -4.26 0.57 8.65
N ALA A 101 -4.92 1.69 8.33
CA ALA A 101 -4.49 3.00 8.80
C ALA A 101 -4.57 3.10 10.33
N GLY A 102 -5.62 2.53 10.93
CA GLY A 102 -5.77 2.39 12.38
C GLY A 102 -4.67 1.53 13.03
N ALA A 103 -4.06 0.62 12.28
CA ALA A 103 -2.97 -0.25 12.71
C ALA A 103 -1.57 0.41 12.70
N GLY A 104 -1.49 1.70 12.36
CA GLY A 104 -0.25 2.47 12.39
C GLY A 104 0.49 2.54 11.06
N LEU A 105 -0.06 1.98 9.98
CA LEU A 105 0.41 2.32 8.63
C LEU A 105 0.12 3.78 8.32
N LYS A 106 0.95 4.38 7.46
CA LYS A 106 0.80 5.77 7.04
C LYS A 106 0.29 5.84 5.62
N PHE A 107 -0.76 6.62 5.41
CA PHE A 107 -1.21 7.02 4.09
C PHE A 107 -0.13 7.88 3.44
N LEU A 108 0.37 7.43 2.28
CA LEU A 108 1.28 8.19 1.44
C LEU A 108 0.46 8.94 0.40
N THR A 109 0.57 10.25 0.36
CA THR A 109 -0.05 11.09 -0.67
C THR A 109 0.88 12.18 -1.12
N CYS A 110 0.81 12.52 -2.41
CA CYS A 110 1.54 13.62 -3.02
C CYS A 110 0.58 14.70 -3.57
N ASP A 111 -0.67 14.67 -3.14
CA ASP A 111 -1.68 15.68 -3.46
C ASP A 111 -1.31 17.00 -2.76
N PRO A 112 -1.07 18.10 -3.49
CA PRO A 112 -0.72 19.39 -2.91
C PRO A 112 -1.86 20.01 -2.08
N ASP A 113 -3.11 19.60 -2.32
CA ASP A 113 -4.28 20.08 -1.59
C ASP A 113 -4.62 19.22 -0.37
N PHE A 114 -3.85 18.15 -0.14
CA PHE A 114 -4.06 17.27 1.01
C PHE A 114 -3.83 18.02 2.33
N SER A 115 -4.84 17.97 3.19
CA SER A 115 -4.71 18.39 4.58
C SER A 115 -5.39 17.36 5.50
N ALA A 116 -4.70 17.02 6.59
CA ALA A 116 -5.27 16.17 7.61
C ALA A 116 -6.12 17.03 8.58
N PRO A 117 -7.34 16.59 8.94
CA PRO A 117 -8.18 17.33 9.87
C PRO A 117 -7.57 17.35 11.28
N SER A 118 -8.08 18.25 12.13
CA SER A 118 -7.64 18.36 13.52
C SER A 118 -7.77 17.00 14.25
N GLY A 119 -6.73 16.62 14.99
CA GLY A 119 -6.63 15.32 15.66
C GLY A 119 -5.80 14.28 14.90
N TYR A 120 -5.46 14.55 13.65
CA TYR A 120 -4.55 13.73 12.86
C TYR A 120 -3.17 14.39 12.71
N SER A 121 -2.19 13.57 12.36
CA SER A 121 -0.78 13.94 12.25
C SER A 121 -0.27 13.67 10.84
N THR A 122 0.52 14.61 10.32
CA THR A 122 1.30 14.42 9.10
C THR A 122 2.80 14.43 9.41
N ALA A 123 3.56 13.74 8.57
CA ALA A 123 5.01 13.75 8.56
C ALA A 123 5.50 13.95 7.12
N ARG A 124 6.72 14.49 6.99
CA ARG A 124 7.37 14.58 5.67
C ARG A 124 7.68 13.19 5.14
N ALA A 125 7.37 12.96 3.88
CA ALA A 125 7.87 11.81 3.12
C ALA A 125 9.36 12.02 2.77
N PHE A 126 9.99 11.02 2.15
CA PHE A 126 11.36 11.11 1.63
C PHE A 126 11.47 11.91 0.33
N VAL A 127 10.34 12.17 -0.32
CA VAL A 127 10.23 12.92 -1.57
C VAL A 127 9.45 14.21 -1.31
N ASP A 128 10.01 15.34 -1.76
CA ASP A 128 9.39 16.65 -1.61
C ASP A 128 8.05 16.70 -2.34
N GLY A 129 7.05 17.33 -1.71
CA GLY A 129 5.68 17.38 -2.21
C GLY A 129 4.84 16.15 -1.85
N CYS A 130 5.41 15.16 -1.17
CA CYS A 130 4.65 14.05 -0.59
C CYS A 130 4.64 14.12 0.94
N VAL A 131 3.57 13.60 1.53
CA VAL A 131 3.38 13.53 2.98
C VAL A 131 2.92 12.13 3.39
N LEU A 132 3.25 11.79 4.63
CA LEU A 132 2.76 10.60 5.32
C LEU A 132 1.72 11.04 6.36
N SER A 133 0.57 10.39 6.38
CA SER A 133 -0.55 10.76 7.24
C SER A 133 -1.09 9.55 8.00
N ASN A 134 -1.57 9.74 9.23
CA ASN A 134 -2.41 8.74 9.90
C ASN A 134 -3.92 8.94 9.61
N TYR A 135 -4.25 9.94 8.80
CA TYR A 135 -5.57 10.17 8.23
C TYR A 135 -5.60 9.65 6.80
N VAL A 136 -6.62 8.86 6.47
CA VAL A 136 -6.97 8.52 5.09
C VAL A 136 -8.29 9.23 4.75
N PRO A 137 -8.35 10.04 3.68
CA PRO A 137 -9.60 10.63 3.21
C PRO A 137 -10.63 9.56 2.88
N ALA A 138 -11.90 9.84 3.15
CA ALA A 138 -12.98 9.01 2.63
C ALA A 138 -13.06 9.23 1.11
N THR A 139 -12.81 8.18 0.34
CA THR A 139 -13.02 8.12 -1.12
C THR A 139 -14.41 7.62 -1.47
#